data_AF-A0A0L0LKR4-F1
#
_entry.id   AF-A0A0L0LKR4-F1
#
_cell.length_a   1.000
_cell.length_b   1.000
_cell.length_c   1.000
_cell.angle_alpha   90.00
_cell.angle_beta   90.00
_cell.angle_gamma   90.00
#
_symmetry.space_group_name_H-M   'P 1'
#
loop_
_entity.id
_entity.type
_entity.pdbx_description
1 polymer ?
#
loop_
_entity_poly.entity_id
_entity_poly.type
_entity_poly.pdbx_seq_one_letter_code
_entity_poly.pdbx_strand_id
1 'polypeptide(L)'
;MSDEYKNHHYVPQWYQKKFMLPGEHELFHLDMKPDTFADPRGIVHTRKAVKRQGSKMCFVEEDLYTTRIRGIETKDIEKHFFGTIDTKGRPAVEYFENFGYPLKDWGTSLEDIMRYMSTQKLRTPKGLSFLSEQIGTSDRDATLRTMLRLRNIHGAIWMECVWLIADASQSDTKFIVSDHPVTVYNRECGPRSDWCRGSNDPEIWLQGTHTVFPLSIDKVLILTNLSWVRNPYQKATNFRPNPNPFRNAIFKFTDVQVLRHLSEQEVREINFIIKSRAARYIAAAKEEWLYPERHVSKSNWNTYGNGYLLMPDPRPIHWGGTIMWGGGPGGSGAMDEYGRLPGDPDFESETNKGTEHQTLPWFQGEFANMIGPYRRGRSMQALQMDNERDSDEFHQYHLGLQKKRYKNRNRKN
;
A
#
# COMPACT_ATOMS: atom_id res chain seq x y z
N MET A 1 37.77 -6.65 12.48
CA MET A 1 36.75 -5.78 11.85
C MET A 1 35.57 -5.77 12.81
N SER A 2 35.02 -4.60 13.16
CA SER A 2 33.97 -4.55 14.19
C SER A 2 32.71 -5.30 13.71
N ASP A 3 32.10 -6.08 14.61
CA ASP A 3 30.80 -6.76 14.42
C ASP A 3 29.63 -5.78 14.18
N GLU A 4 29.92 -4.48 14.17
CA GLU A 4 28.96 -3.41 13.92
C GLU A 4 28.30 -3.60 12.54
N TYR A 5 26.97 -3.55 12.50
CA TYR A 5 26.14 -3.68 11.29
C TYR A 5 26.17 -5.04 10.57
N LYS A 6 26.54 -6.15 11.23
CA LYS A 6 26.39 -7.49 10.59
C LYS A 6 24.92 -7.89 10.41
N ASN A 7 24.09 -7.49 11.36
CA ASN A 7 22.65 -7.74 11.37
C ASN A 7 21.93 -6.58 10.68
N HIS A 8 21.35 -6.85 9.51
CA HIS A 8 20.66 -5.84 8.72
C HIS A 8 19.14 -5.94 8.93
N HIS A 9 18.54 -4.86 9.40
CA HIS A 9 17.09 -4.80 9.63
C HIS A 9 16.38 -4.34 8.37
N TYR A 10 15.85 -5.28 7.59
CA TYR A 10 15.07 -4.95 6.41
C TYR A 10 13.67 -4.41 6.72
N VAL A 11 13.18 -4.60 7.95
CA VAL A 11 12.11 -3.78 8.55
C VAL A 11 12.69 -3.07 9.77
N PRO A 12 12.76 -1.72 9.79
CA PRO A 12 13.45 -0.99 10.85
C PRO A 12 12.84 -1.21 12.22
N GLN A 13 13.71 -1.30 13.24
CA GLN A 13 13.25 -1.49 14.61
C GLN A 13 12.29 -0.40 15.10
N TRP A 14 12.49 0.86 14.68
CA TRP A 14 11.58 1.95 15.05
C TRP A 14 10.16 1.73 14.49
N TYR A 15 10.05 1.16 13.30
CA TYR A 15 8.78 0.88 12.65
C TYR A 15 8.10 -0.32 13.30
N GLN A 16 8.85 -1.39 13.61
CA GLN A 16 8.34 -2.55 14.35
C GLN A 16 7.70 -2.16 15.70
N LYS A 17 8.29 -1.20 16.42
CA LYS A 17 7.78 -0.70 17.71
C LYS A 17 6.40 -0.05 17.60
N LYS A 18 5.99 0.43 16.41
CA LYS A 18 4.65 1.00 16.18
C LYS A 18 3.52 -0.04 16.22
N PHE A 19 3.86 -1.33 16.27
CA PHE A 19 2.93 -2.46 16.36
C PHE A 19 2.90 -3.11 17.75
N MET A 20 3.61 -2.54 18.73
CA MET A 20 3.57 -3.01 20.12
C MET A 20 2.45 -2.31 20.88
N LEU A 21 1.85 -3.00 21.85
CA LEU A 21 0.93 -2.37 22.79
C LEU A 21 1.68 -1.42 23.73
N PRO A 22 1.01 -0.41 24.31
CA PRO A 22 1.61 0.46 25.31
C PRO A 22 2.25 -0.33 26.45
N GLY A 23 3.52 -0.06 26.76
CA GLY A 23 4.28 -0.75 27.80
C GLY A 23 4.90 -2.09 27.40
N GLU A 24 4.56 -2.62 26.23
CA GLU A 24 5.17 -3.85 25.70
C GLU A 24 6.48 -3.56 24.96
N HIS A 25 7.37 -4.55 24.93
CA HIS A 25 8.69 -4.45 24.30
C HIS A 25 8.97 -5.58 23.30
N GLU A 26 8.01 -6.50 23.13
CA GLU A 26 8.12 -7.68 22.30
C GLU A 26 6.86 -7.87 21.46
N LEU A 27 7.02 -8.55 20.34
CA LEU A 27 5.93 -9.01 19.47
C LEU A 27 5.90 -10.54 19.47
N PHE A 28 4.73 -11.11 19.21
CA PHE A 28 4.63 -12.48 18.75
C PHE A 28 5.07 -12.51 17.29
N HIS A 29 6.19 -13.19 17.02
CA HIS A 29 6.81 -13.33 15.71
C HIS A 29 6.59 -14.76 15.22
N LEU A 30 5.88 -14.91 14.10
CA LEU A 30 5.54 -16.18 13.48
C LEU A 30 6.40 -16.40 12.24
N ASP A 31 7.12 -17.52 12.24
CA ASP A 31 7.70 -18.14 11.04
C ASP A 31 6.63 -19.02 10.36
N MET A 32 6.17 -18.60 9.18
CA MET A 32 5.20 -19.36 8.40
C MET A 32 5.82 -20.61 7.73
N LYS A 33 7.16 -20.72 7.71
CA LYS A 33 7.92 -21.82 7.12
C LYS A 33 9.04 -22.25 8.10
N PRO A 34 8.69 -22.77 9.29
CA PRO A 34 9.67 -23.11 10.32
C PRO A 34 10.62 -24.23 9.86
N ASP A 35 11.91 -24.06 10.16
CA ASP A 35 12.92 -25.08 9.84
C ASP A 35 12.70 -26.37 10.64
N THR A 36 13.30 -27.46 10.18
CA THR A 36 13.31 -28.75 10.87
C THR A 36 14.70 -29.06 11.44
N PHE A 37 14.76 -29.92 12.46
CA PHE A 37 16.02 -30.42 13.02
C PHE A 37 15.88 -31.89 13.41
N ALA A 38 16.95 -32.67 13.30
CA ALA A 38 16.99 -34.04 13.80
C ALA A 38 17.47 -34.07 15.25
N ASP A 39 16.81 -34.83 16.11
CA ASP A 39 17.28 -35.08 17.47
C ASP A 39 18.42 -36.13 17.49
N PRO A 40 19.09 -36.38 18.64
CA PRO A 40 20.15 -37.38 18.74
C PRO A 40 19.72 -38.82 18.40
N ARG A 41 18.42 -39.09 18.27
CA ARG A 41 17.85 -40.38 17.86
C ARG A 41 17.50 -40.41 16.37
N GLY A 42 17.77 -39.33 15.63
CA GLY A 42 17.48 -39.20 14.20
C GLY A 42 16.04 -38.80 13.88
N ILE A 43 15.21 -38.46 14.88
CA ILE A 43 13.81 -38.06 14.64
C ILE A 43 13.77 -36.58 14.24
N VAL A 44 13.10 -36.27 13.14
CA VAL A 44 12.96 -34.91 12.62
C VAL A 44 11.80 -34.19 13.31
N HIS A 45 12.11 -33.07 13.95
CA HIS A 45 11.16 -32.18 14.62
C HIS A 45 11.08 -30.83 13.90
N THR A 46 9.90 -30.22 13.87
CA THR A 46 9.73 -28.84 13.38
C THR A 46 10.02 -27.86 14.51
N ARG A 47 10.79 -26.80 14.22
CA ARG A 47 11.03 -25.73 15.19
C ARG A 47 9.73 -25.02 15.56
N LYS A 48 9.67 -24.46 16.78
CA LYS A 48 8.54 -23.65 17.22
C LYS A 48 8.34 -22.47 16.27
N ALA A 49 7.17 -22.43 15.63
CA ALA A 49 6.82 -21.42 14.62
C ALA A 49 6.65 -20.02 15.24
N VAL A 50 6.04 -19.92 16.42
CA VAL A 50 5.81 -18.64 17.11
C VAL A 50 6.81 -18.44 18.25
N LYS A 51 7.43 -17.26 18.29
CA LYS A 51 8.31 -16.81 19.37
C LYS A 51 7.89 -15.42 19.82
N ARG A 52 8.05 -15.11 21.11
CA ARG A 52 7.96 -13.73 21.59
C ARG A 52 9.35 -13.11 21.50
N GLN A 53 9.49 -12.01 20.78
CA GLN A 53 10.78 -11.42 20.45
C GLN A 53 10.72 -9.89 20.42
N GLY A 54 11.74 -9.25 20.97
CA GLY A 54 11.96 -7.81 20.82
C GLY A 54 12.40 -7.43 19.39
N SER A 55 12.30 -6.14 19.06
CA SER A 55 12.56 -5.63 17.70
C SER A 55 13.95 -5.92 17.14
N LYS A 56 14.93 -6.19 18.00
CA LYS A 56 16.31 -6.54 17.61
C LYS A 56 16.42 -7.93 16.97
N MET A 57 15.45 -8.80 17.19
CA MET A 57 15.47 -10.19 16.73
C MET A 57 14.44 -10.47 15.62
N CYS A 58 13.56 -9.51 15.33
CA CYS A 58 12.54 -9.62 14.29
C CYS A 58 13.00 -8.93 12.99
N PHE A 59 12.64 -9.52 11.85
CA PHE A 59 12.85 -8.95 10.52
C PHE A 59 14.29 -8.49 10.26
N VAL A 60 15.23 -9.40 10.52
CA VAL A 60 16.67 -9.17 10.46
C VAL A 60 17.34 -10.33 9.73
N GLU A 61 18.38 -10.04 8.95
CA GLU A 61 19.19 -11.03 8.28
C GLU A 61 20.66 -10.63 8.32
N GLU A 62 21.55 -11.60 8.47
CA GLU A 62 22.99 -11.36 8.47
C GLU A 62 23.48 -11.02 7.05
N ASP A 63 24.25 -9.95 6.92
CA ASP A 63 24.97 -9.57 5.70
C ASP A 63 24.09 -9.42 4.43
N LEU A 64 22.78 -9.18 4.60
CA LEU A 64 21.81 -8.98 3.51
C LEU A 64 22.24 -7.92 2.48
N TYR A 65 22.80 -6.80 2.97
CA TYR A 65 23.22 -5.65 2.16
C TYR A 65 24.74 -5.48 2.07
N THR A 66 25.51 -6.46 2.51
CA THR A 66 26.97 -6.40 2.44
C THR A 66 27.39 -6.54 0.98
N THR A 67 28.13 -5.57 0.43
CA THR A 67 28.67 -5.66 -0.95
C THR A 67 30.15 -6.00 -0.94
N ARG A 68 30.64 -6.66 -2.00
CA ARG A 68 32.07 -7.01 -2.15
C ARG A 68 32.68 -6.30 -3.35
N ILE A 69 33.42 -5.23 -3.09
CA ILE A 69 34.11 -4.47 -4.15
C ILE A 69 35.60 -4.81 -4.09
N ARG A 70 36.12 -5.48 -5.14
CA ARG A 70 37.54 -5.88 -5.25
C ARG A 70 38.07 -6.65 -4.03
N GLY A 71 37.24 -7.52 -3.45
CA GLY A 71 37.58 -8.32 -2.28
C GLY A 71 37.42 -7.62 -0.93
N ILE A 72 36.99 -6.35 -0.92
CA ILE A 72 36.69 -5.60 0.30
C ILE A 72 35.17 -5.64 0.55
N GLU A 73 34.77 -6.12 1.72
CA GLU A 73 33.37 -6.07 2.18
C GLU A 73 33.02 -4.67 2.70
N THR A 74 31.88 -4.14 2.26
CA THR A 74 31.39 -2.83 2.71
C THR A 74 29.94 -2.94 3.21
N LYS A 75 29.63 -2.19 4.28
CA LYS A 75 28.30 -2.12 4.92
C LYS A 75 27.65 -0.74 4.73
N ASP A 76 28.09 0.00 3.72
CA ASP A 76 27.68 1.40 3.48
C ASP A 76 26.21 1.52 3.10
N ILE A 77 25.65 0.48 2.48
CA ILE A 77 24.22 0.45 2.12
C ILE A 77 23.36 0.51 3.38
N GLU A 78 23.63 -0.33 4.39
CA GLU A 78 22.91 -0.27 5.66
C GLU A 78 23.18 1.06 6.37
N LYS A 79 24.46 1.36 6.61
CA LYS A 79 24.86 2.45 7.51
C LYS A 79 24.47 3.83 6.97
N HIS A 80 24.78 4.11 5.72
CA HIS A 80 24.66 5.45 5.15
C HIS A 80 23.36 5.62 4.35
N PHE A 81 23.02 4.65 3.51
CA PHE A 81 21.86 4.77 2.63
C PHE A 81 20.54 4.48 3.38
N PHE A 82 20.38 3.28 3.95
CA PHE A 82 19.17 2.95 4.70
C PHE A 82 19.07 3.74 5.99
N GLY A 83 20.18 3.99 6.70
CA GLY A 83 20.22 4.89 7.85
C GLY A 83 19.59 6.25 7.56
N THR A 84 19.97 6.91 6.46
CA THR A 84 19.39 8.21 6.07
C THR A 84 17.90 8.10 5.74
N ILE A 85 17.50 7.05 5.02
CA ILE A 85 16.11 6.82 4.62
C ILE A 85 15.23 6.55 5.83
N ASP A 86 15.71 5.77 6.80
CA ASP A 86 14.97 5.43 8.01
C ASP A 86 14.87 6.63 8.97
N THR A 87 15.93 7.45 9.08
CA THR A 87 15.91 8.69 9.87
C THR A 87 14.88 9.68 9.35
N LYS A 88 14.75 9.83 8.03
CA LYS A 88 13.75 10.73 7.42
C LYS A 88 12.36 10.09 7.30
N GLY A 89 12.30 8.79 7.08
CA GLY A 89 11.06 8.03 6.93
C GLY A 89 10.24 7.99 8.20
N ARG A 90 10.88 7.93 9.39
CA ARG A 90 10.18 7.92 10.67
C ARG A 90 9.23 9.12 10.88
N PRO A 91 9.70 10.38 10.87
CA PRO A 91 8.80 11.52 11.03
C PRO A 91 7.79 11.64 9.89
N ALA A 92 8.12 11.19 8.68
CA ALA A 92 7.18 11.16 7.57
C ALA A 92 6.02 10.17 7.79
N VAL A 93 6.30 8.96 8.32
CA VAL A 93 5.26 8.00 8.71
C VAL A 93 4.42 8.54 9.86
N GLU A 94 5.04 9.15 10.87
CA GLU A 94 4.33 9.79 12.00
C GLU A 94 3.43 10.95 11.54
N TYR A 95 3.86 11.74 10.54
CA TYR A 95 3.05 12.79 9.93
C TYR A 95 1.80 12.21 9.26
N PHE A 96 1.94 11.18 8.41
CA PHE A 96 0.79 10.59 7.73
C PHE A 96 -0.11 9.80 8.68
N GLU A 97 0.43 9.18 9.73
CA GLU A 97 -0.38 8.52 10.77
C GLU A 97 -1.37 9.49 11.44
N ASN A 98 -0.92 10.72 11.67
CA ASN A 98 -1.68 11.79 12.33
C ASN A 98 -2.25 12.82 11.34
N PHE A 99 -2.28 12.49 10.05
CA PHE A 99 -2.74 13.39 9.01
C PHE A 99 -4.21 13.74 9.21
N GLY A 100 -4.53 15.01 8.99
CA GLY A 100 -5.89 15.53 9.08
C GLY A 100 -5.97 16.96 8.58
N TYR A 101 -7.20 17.44 8.40
CA TYR A 101 -7.48 18.79 7.94
C TYR A 101 -7.93 19.70 9.11
N PRO A 102 -7.71 21.04 9.02
CA PRO A 102 -6.94 21.72 7.97
C PRO A 102 -5.45 21.34 8.01
N LEU A 103 -4.77 21.46 6.86
CA LEU A 103 -3.34 21.13 6.76
C LEU A 103 -2.54 22.01 7.74
N LYS A 104 -1.89 21.39 8.71
CA LYS A 104 -1.13 22.09 9.76
C LYS A 104 0.28 22.46 9.30
N ASP A 105 0.94 21.55 8.60
CA ASP A 105 2.31 21.72 8.12
C ASP A 105 2.39 21.42 6.62
N TRP A 106 3.07 22.32 5.89
CA TRP A 106 3.53 22.12 4.52
C TRP A 106 4.96 21.58 4.59
N GLY A 107 5.29 20.44 3.98
CA GLY A 107 6.66 19.94 4.13
C GLY A 107 7.06 18.63 3.46
N THR A 108 8.37 18.37 3.57
CA THR A 108 9.17 17.29 2.96
C THR A 108 8.71 15.87 3.28
N SER A 109 7.76 15.70 4.21
CA SER A 109 7.19 14.41 4.60
C SER A 109 6.64 13.61 3.41
N LEU A 110 6.15 14.27 2.35
CA LEU A 110 5.71 13.57 1.13
C LEU A 110 6.88 12.87 0.42
N GLU A 111 7.95 13.60 0.10
CA GLU A 111 9.11 13.00 -0.57
C GLU A 111 9.75 11.91 0.29
N ASP A 112 9.83 12.16 1.60
CA ASP A 112 10.43 11.24 2.56
C ASP A 112 9.59 9.96 2.74
N ILE A 113 8.25 10.03 2.86
CA ILE A 113 7.40 8.82 2.95
C ILE A 113 7.44 8.03 1.64
N MET A 114 7.42 8.72 0.50
CA MET A 114 7.44 8.10 -0.82
C MET A 114 8.73 7.32 -1.05
N ARG A 115 9.87 7.95 -0.73
CA ARG A 115 11.17 7.33 -0.79
C ARG A 115 11.28 6.18 0.21
N TYR A 116 10.78 6.36 1.44
CA TYR A 116 10.76 5.32 2.46
C TYR A 116 9.97 4.10 2.00
N MET A 117 8.71 4.25 1.60
CA MET A 117 7.85 3.14 1.17
C MET A 117 8.43 2.40 -0.05
N SER A 118 8.90 3.15 -1.05
CA SER A 118 9.43 2.54 -2.29
C SER A 118 10.70 1.76 -1.99
N THR A 119 11.59 2.31 -1.16
CA THR A 119 12.79 1.61 -0.71
C THR A 119 12.44 0.42 0.19
N GLN A 120 11.50 0.58 1.10
CA GLN A 120 11.03 -0.46 2.03
C GLN A 120 10.46 -1.67 1.28
N LYS A 121 9.76 -1.44 0.16
CA LYS A 121 9.28 -2.53 -0.70
C LYS A 121 10.43 -3.32 -1.32
N LEU A 122 11.46 -2.62 -1.82
CA LEU A 122 12.59 -3.24 -2.53
C LEU A 122 13.63 -3.89 -1.63
N ARG A 123 13.88 -3.36 -0.43
CA ARG A 123 15.00 -3.82 0.44
C ARG A 123 14.78 -5.15 1.14
N THR A 124 13.54 -5.64 1.19
CA THR A 124 13.20 -6.89 1.87
C THR A 124 13.75 -8.10 1.11
N PRO A 125 13.94 -9.28 1.74
CA PRO A 125 14.36 -10.49 1.03
C PRO A 125 13.47 -10.81 -0.18
N LYS A 126 12.15 -10.65 -0.02
CA LYS A 126 11.19 -10.77 -1.14
C LYS A 126 11.43 -9.73 -2.24
N GLY A 127 11.63 -8.47 -1.87
CA GLY A 127 11.90 -7.39 -2.83
C GLY A 127 13.20 -7.56 -3.61
N LEU A 128 14.27 -8.01 -2.94
CA LEU A 128 15.55 -8.29 -3.59
C LEU A 128 15.46 -9.52 -4.51
N SER A 129 14.78 -10.58 -4.09
CA SER A 129 14.50 -11.75 -4.93
C SER A 129 13.66 -11.39 -6.15
N PHE A 130 12.65 -10.54 -5.99
CA PHE A 130 11.88 -10.01 -7.12
C PHE A 130 12.78 -9.25 -8.09
N LEU A 131 13.61 -8.32 -7.60
CA LEU A 131 14.52 -7.56 -8.46
C LEU A 131 15.52 -8.45 -9.20
N SER A 132 16.08 -9.46 -8.53
CA SER A 132 17.04 -10.38 -9.15
C SER A 132 16.39 -11.22 -10.26
N GLU A 133 15.14 -11.65 -10.07
CA GLU A 133 14.33 -12.31 -11.10
C GLU A 133 14.08 -11.38 -12.30
N GLN A 134 13.67 -10.13 -12.06
CA GLN A 134 13.36 -9.17 -13.13
C GLN A 134 14.56 -8.80 -14.00
N ILE A 135 15.76 -8.71 -13.42
CA ILE A 135 16.99 -8.42 -14.17
C ILE A 135 17.74 -9.67 -14.64
N GLY A 136 17.25 -10.86 -14.31
CA GLY A 136 17.84 -12.14 -14.72
C GLY A 136 19.25 -12.39 -14.18
N THR A 137 19.53 -12.01 -12.93
CA THR A 137 20.85 -12.19 -12.32
C THR A 137 20.80 -12.95 -11.00
N SER A 138 21.84 -13.73 -10.73
CA SER A 138 22.12 -14.28 -9.40
C SER A 138 23.20 -13.48 -8.66
N ASP A 139 23.77 -12.43 -9.28
CA ASP A 139 24.75 -11.54 -8.64
C ASP A 139 24.04 -10.62 -7.63
N ARG A 140 24.34 -10.86 -6.35
CA ARG A 140 23.83 -10.05 -5.23
C ARG A 140 24.21 -8.58 -5.37
N ASP A 141 25.44 -8.29 -5.79
CA ASP A 141 25.91 -6.91 -5.86
C ASP A 141 25.24 -6.17 -7.04
N ALA A 142 24.98 -6.85 -8.15
CA ALA A 142 24.16 -6.29 -9.24
C ALA A 142 22.72 -6.01 -8.81
N THR A 143 22.13 -6.90 -8.01
CA THR A 143 20.78 -6.72 -7.46
C THR A 143 20.73 -5.51 -6.53
N LEU A 144 21.70 -5.37 -5.61
CA LEU A 144 21.78 -4.24 -4.70
C LEU A 144 22.01 -2.90 -5.43
N ARG A 145 22.90 -2.85 -6.43
CA ARG A 145 23.08 -1.66 -7.29
C ARG A 145 21.79 -1.26 -8.00
N THR A 146 21.05 -2.24 -8.50
CA THR A 146 19.76 -2.02 -9.18
C THR A 146 18.72 -1.48 -8.20
N MET A 147 18.61 -2.06 -7.00
CA MET A 147 17.73 -1.57 -5.94
C MET A 147 18.01 -0.09 -5.62
N LEU A 148 19.28 0.29 -5.46
CA LEU A 148 19.65 1.69 -5.20
C LEU A 148 19.24 2.63 -6.33
N ARG A 149 19.40 2.19 -7.59
CA ARG A 149 18.98 2.95 -8.79
C ARG A 149 17.46 3.10 -8.84
N LEU A 150 16.72 2.06 -8.51
CA LEU A 150 15.26 1.99 -8.60
C LEU A 150 14.53 2.38 -7.31
N ARG A 151 15.23 2.90 -6.30
CA ARG A 151 14.67 3.23 -4.97
C ARG A 151 13.39 4.07 -4.98
N ASN A 152 13.15 4.86 -6.03
CA ASN A 152 11.96 5.71 -6.20
C ASN A 152 11.00 5.23 -7.30
N ILE A 153 11.14 4.00 -7.81
CA ILE A 153 10.37 3.51 -8.97
C ILE A 153 8.86 3.59 -8.74
N HIS A 154 8.37 3.41 -7.51
CA HIS A 154 6.93 3.45 -7.26
C HIS A 154 6.36 4.88 -7.17
N GLY A 155 7.23 5.89 -7.19
CA GLY A 155 6.92 7.28 -6.82
C GLY A 155 5.78 7.91 -7.61
N ALA A 156 5.93 7.91 -8.93
CA ALA A 156 5.00 8.58 -9.84
C ALA A 156 3.58 8.00 -9.73
N ILE A 157 3.47 6.67 -9.78
CA ILE A 157 2.20 5.96 -9.75
C ILE A 157 1.47 6.21 -8.43
N TRP A 158 2.18 6.09 -7.31
CA TRP A 158 1.59 6.30 -5.99
C TRP A 158 1.15 7.75 -5.74
N MET A 159 1.86 8.75 -6.28
CA MET A 159 1.43 10.16 -6.16
C MET A 159 0.08 10.43 -6.86
N GLU A 160 -0.27 9.63 -7.85
CA GLU A 160 -1.52 9.76 -8.62
C GLU A 160 -2.64 8.86 -8.11
N CYS A 161 -2.35 7.99 -7.15
CA CYS A 161 -3.37 7.23 -6.47
C CYS A 161 -4.26 8.16 -5.64
N VAL A 162 -5.48 7.71 -5.38
CA VAL A 162 -6.27 8.24 -4.27
C VAL A 162 -5.71 7.66 -2.98
N TRP A 163 -5.26 8.53 -2.09
CA TRP A 163 -4.72 8.15 -0.77
C TRP A 163 -5.85 8.08 0.24
N LEU A 164 -5.88 7.01 1.01
CA LEU A 164 -6.82 6.81 2.10
C LEU A 164 -6.05 6.38 3.35
N ILE A 165 -6.28 7.07 4.45
CA ILE A 165 -5.72 6.72 5.77
C ILE A 165 -6.88 6.23 6.63
N ALA A 166 -6.92 4.91 6.82
CA ALA A 166 -7.99 4.24 7.53
C ALA A 166 -7.56 3.85 8.96
N ASP A 167 -8.56 3.67 9.82
CA ASP A 167 -8.40 3.58 11.27
C ASP A 167 -9.07 2.32 11.83
N ALA A 168 -8.28 1.49 12.53
CA ALA A 168 -8.68 0.25 13.18
C ALA A 168 -8.88 0.40 14.70
N SER A 169 -8.89 1.62 15.25
CA SER A 169 -9.09 1.88 16.68
C SER A 169 -10.36 1.26 17.25
N GLN A 170 -11.42 1.18 16.44
CA GLN A 170 -12.72 0.58 16.80
C GLN A 170 -12.79 -0.95 16.62
N SER A 171 -11.73 -1.56 16.10
CA SER A 171 -11.59 -3.00 15.89
C SER A 171 -10.86 -3.65 17.07
N ASP A 172 -11.30 -4.84 17.49
CA ASP A 172 -10.67 -5.62 18.56
C ASP A 172 -9.32 -6.18 18.09
N THR A 173 -9.29 -6.63 16.84
CA THR A 173 -8.06 -7.01 16.14
C THR A 173 -7.37 -5.77 15.58
N LYS A 174 -6.04 -5.71 15.72
CA LYS A 174 -5.21 -4.62 15.18
C LYS A 174 -4.33 -5.10 14.03
N PHE A 175 -3.67 -4.18 13.35
CA PHE A 175 -2.82 -4.53 12.21
C PHE A 175 -1.61 -5.36 12.63
N ILE A 176 -1.29 -6.35 11.80
CA ILE A 176 -0.03 -7.10 11.87
C ILE A 176 1.04 -6.42 11.01
N VAL A 177 2.30 -6.69 11.30
CA VAL A 177 3.44 -6.30 10.46
C VAL A 177 4.05 -7.55 9.82
N SER A 178 4.56 -7.43 8.59
CA SER A 178 5.23 -8.52 7.86
C SER A 178 6.67 -8.19 7.52
N ASP A 179 7.40 -9.20 7.07
CA ASP A 179 8.72 -9.07 6.44
C ASP A 179 8.68 -8.37 5.07
N HIS A 180 7.50 -8.03 4.56
CA HIS A 180 7.27 -7.24 3.35
C HIS A 180 6.16 -6.20 3.59
N PRO A 181 6.44 -5.15 4.39
CA PRO A 181 5.39 -4.31 5.01
C PRO A 181 4.65 -3.40 4.02
N VAL A 182 5.26 -3.08 2.87
CA VAL A 182 4.59 -2.37 1.77
C VAL A 182 4.05 -3.39 0.79
N THR A 183 2.81 -3.79 1.02
CA THR A 183 2.18 -4.91 0.33
C THR A 183 1.10 -4.45 -0.65
N VAL A 184 0.52 -5.40 -1.39
CA VAL A 184 -0.49 -5.11 -2.41
C VAL A 184 -1.68 -6.05 -2.36
N TYR A 185 -2.81 -5.55 -2.82
CA TYR A 185 -4.03 -6.30 -3.05
C TYR A 185 -4.58 -6.01 -4.44
N ASN A 186 -4.78 -7.07 -5.21
CA ASN A 186 -5.55 -7.01 -6.44
C ASN A 186 -6.63 -8.09 -6.36
N ARG A 187 -7.90 -7.69 -6.51
CA ARG A 187 -9.06 -8.57 -6.32
C ARG A 187 -9.08 -9.77 -7.28
N GLU A 188 -8.42 -9.68 -8.43
CA GLU A 188 -8.30 -10.78 -9.40
C GLU A 188 -7.05 -11.65 -9.17
N CYS A 189 -6.08 -11.18 -8.36
CA CYS A 189 -4.83 -11.89 -8.09
C CYS A 189 -4.81 -12.42 -6.65
N GLY A 190 -5.56 -13.49 -6.39
CA GLY A 190 -5.53 -14.18 -5.09
C GLY A 190 -4.18 -14.82 -4.76
N PRO A 191 -4.01 -15.39 -3.55
CA PRO A 191 -2.73 -15.96 -3.10
C PRO A 191 -2.20 -17.12 -3.96
N ARG A 192 -3.07 -17.77 -4.74
CA ARG A 192 -2.73 -18.86 -5.68
C ARG A 192 -2.59 -18.41 -7.13
N SER A 193 -2.72 -17.11 -7.40
CA SER A 193 -2.60 -16.56 -8.74
C SER A 193 -1.17 -16.71 -9.25
N ASP A 194 -1.01 -16.88 -10.57
CA ASP A 194 0.30 -16.96 -11.22
C ASP A 194 1.10 -15.67 -11.05
N TRP A 195 0.40 -14.54 -10.93
CA TRP A 195 0.95 -13.22 -10.59
C TRP A 195 1.57 -13.14 -9.19
N CYS A 196 1.37 -14.15 -8.35
CA CYS A 196 1.79 -14.16 -6.95
C CYS A 196 2.79 -15.30 -6.65
N ARG A 197 3.36 -15.95 -7.68
CA ARG A 197 4.30 -17.07 -7.52
C ARG A 197 5.69 -16.56 -7.13
N GLY A 198 6.36 -17.31 -6.25
CA GLY A 198 7.71 -16.98 -5.80
C GLY A 198 7.71 -15.66 -5.04
N SER A 199 8.54 -14.72 -5.50
CA SER A 199 8.66 -13.38 -4.92
C SER A 199 7.77 -12.34 -5.59
N ASN A 200 6.95 -12.73 -6.58
CA ASN A 200 6.11 -11.83 -7.35
C ASN A 200 4.83 -11.42 -6.60
N ASP A 201 4.36 -10.23 -6.92
CA ASP A 201 3.06 -9.69 -6.53
C ASP A 201 2.44 -8.97 -7.75
N PRO A 202 1.12 -8.77 -7.80
CA PRO A 202 0.52 -7.97 -8.87
C PRO A 202 1.06 -6.55 -8.82
N GLU A 203 1.54 -6.07 -9.96
CA GLU A 203 2.23 -4.79 -10.05
C GLU A 203 1.31 -3.61 -9.77
N ILE A 204 1.89 -2.51 -9.25
CA ILE A 204 1.13 -1.31 -8.88
C ILE A 204 0.60 -0.54 -10.10
N TRP A 205 1.14 -0.80 -11.29
CA TRP A 205 0.63 -0.28 -12.57
C TRP A 205 -0.52 -1.11 -13.16
N LEU A 206 -1.04 -2.11 -12.44
CA LEU A 206 -2.30 -2.75 -12.81
C LEU A 206 -3.46 -1.99 -12.18
N GLN A 207 -4.54 -1.81 -12.94
CA GLN A 207 -5.73 -1.05 -12.57
C GLN A 207 -6.18 -1.34 -11.14
N GLY A 208 -6.56 -2.59 -10.84
CA GLY A 208 -7.13 -2.96 -9.55
C GLY A 208 -6.12 -3.30 -8.46
N THR A 209 -4.84 -2.98 -8.65
CA THR A 209 -3.84 -3.13 -7.58
C THR A 209 -3.92 -1.95 -6.63
N HIS A 210 -4.09 -2.26 -5.35
CA HIS A 210 -4.06 -1.32 -4.24
C HIS A 210 -2.77 -1.56 -3.48
N THR A 211 -2.08 -0.51 -3.05
CA THR A 211 -0.96 -0.64 -2.10
C THR A 211 -1.49 -0.49 -0.69
N VAL A 212 -1.05 -1.37 0.20
CA VAL A 212 -1.41 -1.37 1.63
C VAL A 212 -0.13 -1.23 2.43
N PHE A 213 -0.09 -0.21 3.29
CA PHE A 213 1.05 0.05 4.16
C PHE A 213 0.55 0.43 5.55
N PRO A 214 0.57 -0.50 6.52
CA PRO A 214 0.26 -0.17 7.91
C PRO A 214 1.21 0.92 8.41
N LEU A 215 0.68 2.03 8.93
CA LEU A 215 1.46 3.12 9.50
C LEU A 215 1.79 2.84 10.97
N SER A 216 0.85 2.20 11.68
CA SER A 216 0.98 1.74 13.06
C SER A 216 0.00 0.60 13.35
N ILE A 217 -0.09 0.19 14.62
CA ILE A 217 -1.04 -0.81 15.10
C ILE A 217 -2.50 -0.50 14.70
N ASP A 218 -2.89 0.78 14.66
CA ASP A 218 -4.27 1.21 14.39
C ASP A 218 -4.45 1.91 13.02
N LYS A 219 -3.39 2.40 12.40
CA LYS A 219 -3.50 3.20 11.16
C LYS A 219 -2.93 2.46 9.97
N VAL A 220 -3.61 2.53 8.83
CA VAL A 220 -3.14 1.99 7.55
C VAL A 220 -3.30 3.00 6.43
N LEU A 221 -2.25 3.15 5.62
CA LEU A 221 -2.29 3.86 4.35
C LEU A 221 -2.68 2.90 3.23
N ILE A 222 -3.69 3.29 2.46
CA ILE A 222 -4.20 2.56 1.31
C ILE A 222 -4.08 3.48 0.09
N LEU A 223 -3.41 3.00 -0.95
CA LEU A 223 -3.25 3.73 -2.21
C LEU A 223 -4.03 2.99 -3.30
N THR A 224 -5.02 3.65 -3.89
CA THR A 224 -5.84 3.07 -4.96
C THR A 224 -5.62 3.82 -6.26
N ASN A 225 -5.32 3.12 -7.36
CA ASN A 225 -5.18 3.75 -8.66
C ASN A 225 -6.45 4.54 -9.02
N LEU A 226 -6.28 5.80 -9.44
CA LEU A 226 -7.40 6.71 -9.76
C LEU A 226 -8.36 6.11 -10.79
N SER A 227 -7.81 5.50 -11.85
CA SER A 227 -8.57 4.84 -12.91
C SER A 227 -9.43 3.67 -12.40
N TRP A 228 -9.00 3.01 -11.32
CA TRP A 228 -9.78 1.94 -10.68
C TRP A 228 -10.92 2.47 -9.83
N VAL A 229 -10.70 3.57 -9.10
CA VAL A 229 -11.77 4.25 -8.34
C VAL A 229 -12.83 4.77 -9.30
N ARG A 230 -12.44 5.28 -10.46
CA ARG A 230 -13.38 5.82 -11.47
C ARG A 230 -14.10 4.76 -12.29
N ASN A 231 -13.51 3.58 -12.43
CA ASN A 231 -14.12 2.47 -13.14
C ASN A 231 -13.72 1.13 -12.51
N PRO A 232 -14.42 0.69 -11.45
CA PRO A 232 -14.12 -0.59 -10.79
C PRO A 232 -14.74 -1.80 -11.51
N TYR A 233 -15.37 -1.58 -12.67
CA TYR A 233 -16.04 -2.60 -13.47
C TYR A 233 -15.15 -3.16 -14.58
N GLN A 234 -13.99 -2.54 -14.81
CA GLN A 234 -12.99 -3.02 -15.75
C GLN A 234 -12.20 -4.20 -15.16
N LYS A 235 -11.35 -4.81 -16.00
CA LYS A 235 -10.47 -5.90 -15.57
C LYS A 235 -9.37 -5.36 -14.66
N ALA A 236 -9.25 -5.92 -13.45
CA ALA A 236 -8.30 -5.44 -12.44
C ALA A 236 -6.83 -5.67 -12.84
N THR A 237 -6.59 -6.60 -13.77
CA THR A 237 -5.26 -6.98 -14.28
C THR A 237 -4.84 -6.26 -15.55
N ASN A 238 -5.65 -5.33 -16.09
CA ASN A 238 -5.19 -4.47 -17.17
C ASN A 238 -4.21 -3.41 -16.64
N PHE A 239 -3.36 -2.88 -17.51
CA PHE A 239 -2.55 -1.71 -17.18
C PHE A 239 -3.43 -0.49 -16.92
N ARG A 240 -3.03 0.32 -15.94
CA ARG A 240 -3.57 1.67 -15.74
C ARG A 240 -3.15 2.61 -16.88
N PRO A 241 -3.86 3.74 -17.08
CA PRO A 241 -3.37 4.85 -17.88
C PRO A 241 -1.99 5.31 -17.43
N ASN A 242 -1.13 5.62 -18.39
CA ASN A 242 0.26 6.05 -18.20
C ASN A 242 1.02 5.18 -17.17
N PRO A 243 1.20 3.86 -17.45
CA PRO A 243 1.72 2.91 -16.48
C PRO A 243 3.23 3.06 -16.25
N ASN A 244 3.93 3.89 -17.03
CA ASN A 244 5.37 4.10 -16.89
C ASN A 244 5.70 4.74 -15.53
N PRO A 245 6.48 4.07 -14.65
CA PRO A 245 6.85 4.62 -13.36
C PRO A 245 7.95 5.69 -13.41
N PHE A 246 8.72 5.77 -14.51
CA PHE A 246 9.93 6.58 -14.61
C PHE A 246 9.66 8.02 -15.05
N ARG A 247 8.91 8.76 -14.24
CA ARG A 247 8.52 10.13 -14.51
C ARG A 247 8.24 10.90 -13.23
N ASN A 248 8.07 12.22 -13.36
CA ASN A 248 7.56 13.05 -12.27
C ASN A 248 6.03 12.94 -12.22
N ALA A 249 5.47 13.25 -11.05
CA ALA A 249 4.03 13.37 -10.85
C ALA A 249 3.74 14.48 -9.84
N ILE A 250 2.48 14.90 -9.79
CA ILE A 250 2.01 15.93 -8.87
C ILE A 250 1.07 15.28 -7.86
N PHE A 251 1.26 15.65 -6.59
CA PHE A 251 0.44 15.16 -5.49
C PHE A 251 -0.59 16.21 -5.05
N LYS A 252 -1.85 15.79 -4.87
CA LYS A 252 -2.93 16.63 -4.37
C LYS A 252 -3.21 16.34 -2.90
N PHE A 253 -2.64 17.15 -2.00
CA PHE A 253 -2.87 17.00 -0.56
C PHE A 253 -4.34 17.16 -0.15
N THR A 254 -5.15 17.87 -0.92
CA THR A 254 -6.58 18.08 -0.66
C THR A 254 -7.41 16.82 -0.84
N ASP A 255 -6.92 15.86 -1.63
CA ASP A 255 -7.67 14.68 -2.05
C ASP A 255 -7.41 13.47 -1.13
N VAL A 256 -6.50 13.61 -0.17
CA VAL A 256 -6.20 12.56 0.82
C VAL A 256 -7.42 12.32 1.70
N GLN A 257 -7.96 11.11 1.66
CA GLN A 257 -9.10 10.75 2.47
C GLN A 257 -8.68 10.28 3.86
N VAL A 258 -9.39 10.77 4.87
CA VAL A 258 -9.23 10.40 6.28
C VAL A 258 -10.58 10.01 6.90
N LEU A 259 -10.57 9.68 8.20
CA LEU A 259 -11.79 9.41 9.01
C LEU A 259 -12.61 8.21 8.53
N ARG A 260 -11.97 7.24 7.85
CA ARG A 260 -12.57 5.92 7.61
C ARG A 260 -12.24 4.99 8.77
N HIS A 261 -13.25 4.66 9.58
CA HIS A 261 -13.15 3.58 10.55
C HIS A 261 -13.41 2.22 9.88
N LEU A 262 -12.54 1.26 10.16
CA LEU A 262 -12.63 -0.10 9.66
C LEU A 262 -13.38 -0.96 10.68
N SER A 263 -14.29 -1.79 10.17
CA SER A 263 -14.90 -2.85 10.96
C SER A 263 -13.89 -3.96 11.28
N GLU A 264 -14.18 -4.75 12.33
CA GLU A 264 -13.39 -5.93 12.71
C GLU A 264 -13.15 -6.87 11.51
N GLN A 265 -14.18 -7.11 10.69
CA GLN A 265 -14.06 -7.98 9.52
C GLN A 265 -13.09 -7.40 8.48
N GLU A 266 -13.14 -6.10 8.21
CA GLU A 266 -12.24 -5.44 7.26
C GLU A 266 -10.79 -5.48 7.76
N VAL A 267 -10.54 -5.28 9.06
CA VAL A 267 -9.18 -5.39 9.62
C VAL A 267 -8.65 -6.81 9.49
N ARG A 268 -9.48 -7.82 9.76
CA ARG A 268 -9.10 -9.23 9.56
C ARG A 268 -8.80 -9.54 8.08
N GLU A 269 -9.58 -9.01 7.15
CA GLU A 269 -9.34 -9.19 5.71
C GLU A 269 -8.04 -8.51 5.27
N ILE A 270 -7.74 -7.30 5.77
CA ILE A 270 -6.47 -6.61 5.54
C ILE A 270 -5.29 -7.40 6.13
N ASN A 271 -5.41 -7.91 7.36
CA ASN A 271 -4.39 -8.77 7.95
C ASN A 271 -4.18 -10.06 7.14
N PHE A 272 -5.25 -10.64 6.60
CA PHE A 272 -5.13 -11.79 5.70
C PHE A 272 -4.37 -11.44 4.41
N ILE A 273 -4.57 -10.24 3.85
CA ILE A 273 -3.79 -9.74 2.71
C ILE A 273 -2.31 -9.60 3.10
N ILE A 274 -2.00 -8.94 4.22
CA ILE A 274 -0.63 -8.73 4.71
C ILE A 274 0.08 -10.07 4.89
N LYS A 275 -0.57 -11.03 5.56
CA LYS A 275 -0.05 -12.39 5.76
C LYS A 275 0.15 -13.14 4.45
N SER A 276 -0.80 -13.08 3.53
CA SER A 276 -0.72 -13.77 2.23
C SER A 276 0.41 -13.25 1.35
N ARG A 277 0.88 -12.03 1.60
CA ARG A 277 1.90 -11.34 0.81
C ARG A 277 3.27 -11.30 1.47
N ALA A 278 3.36 -11.69 2.74
CA ALA A 278 4.62 -11.87 3.46
C ALA A 278 5.43 -13.02 2.82
N ALA A 279 6.76 -12.95 2.93
CA ALA A 279 7.65 -13.96 2.36
C ALA A 279 7.73 -15.21 3.26
N ARG A 280 7.92 -14.97 4.56
CA ARG A 280 8.12 -15.99 5.60
C ARG A 280 7.63 -15.55 6.97
N TYR A 281 7.82 -14.29 7.35
CA TYR A 281 7.57 -13.83 8.72
C TYR A 281 6.46 -12.78 8.83
N ILE A 282 5.65 -12.91 9.88
CA ILE A 282 4.73 -11.87 10.34
C ILE A 282 4.86 -11.70 11.86
N ALA A 283 4.49 -10.52 12.37
CA ALA A 283 4.48 -10.25 13.79
C ALA A 283 3.26 -9.42 14.21
N ALA A 284 2.84 -9.59 15.46
CA ALA A 284 1.69 -8.90 16.04
C ALA A 284 1.86 -8.71 17.55
N ALA A 285 1.13 -7.75 18.13
CA ALA A 285 1.16 -7.52 19.57
C ALA A 285 0.47 -8.64 20.36
N LYS A 286 -0.49 -9.34 19.74
CA LYS A 286 -1.17 -10.50 20.31
C LYS A 286 -1.07 -11.70 19.38
N GLU A 287 -0.93 -12.90 19.95
CA GLU A 287 -0.70 -14.13 19.18
C GLU A 287 -1.89 -14.48 18.28
N GLU A 288 -3.12 -14.25 18.74
CA GLU A 288 -4.34 -14.56 18.00
C GLU A 288 -4.46 -13.77 16.69
N TRP A 289 -3.89 -12.56 16.62
CA TRP A 289 -3.94 -11.70 15.43
C TRP A 289 -3.08 -12.24 14.28
N LEU A 290 -2.15 -13.16 14.56
CA LEU A 290 -1.31 -13.81 13.55
C LEU A 290 -2.08 -14.79 12.66
N TYR A 291 -3.34 -15.10 12.98
CA TYR A 291 -4.14 -16.13 12.30
C TYR A 291 -5.46 -15.59 11.72
N PRO A 292 -5.43 -14.56 10.85
CA PRO A 292 -6.64 -13.99 10.25
C PRO A 292 -7.45 -15.01 9.43
N GLU A 293 -6.81 -16.08 8.94
CA GLU A 293 -7.46 -17.18 8.21
C GLU A 293 -8.50 -17.95 9.04
N ARG A 294 -8.50 -17.81 10.37
CA ARG A 294 -9.55 -18.37 11.25
C ARG A 294 -10.91 -17.70 11.04
N HIS A 295 -10.91 -16.46 10.52
CA HIS A 295 -12.09 -15.65 10.32
C HIS A 295 -12.32 -15.26 8.85
N VAL A 296 -11.27 -15.38 8.02
CA VAL A 296 -11.28 -14.93 6.63
C VAL A 296 -10.93 -16.10 5.71
N SER A 297 -11.81 -16.35 4.73
CA SER A 297 -11.58 -17.38 3.72
C SER A 297 -10.90 -16.81 2.49
N LYS A 298 -9.80 -17.44 2.06
CA LYS A 298 -9.14 -17.17 0.78
C LYS A 298 -10.06 -17.27 -0.44
N SER A 299 -11.15 -18.04 -0.35
CA SER A 299 -12.11 -18.20 -1.44
C SER A 299 -12.91 -16.92 -1.69
N ASN A 300 -12.98 -16.02 -0.70
CA ASN A 300 -13.69 -14.75 -0.77
C ASN A 300 -12.77 -13.60 -1.20
N TRP A 301 -11.52 -13.88 -1.61
CA TRP A 301 -10.51 -12.87 -1.91
C TRP A 301 -11.03 -11.75 -2.83
N ASN A 302 -11.77 -12.10 -3.88
CA ASN A 302 -12.28 -11.14 -4.86
C ASN A 302 -13.55 -10.37 -4.41
N THR A 303 -14.08 -10.70 -3.24
CA THR A 303 -15.32 -10.15 -2.65
C THR A 303 -15.12 -9.56 -1.25
N TYR A 304 -13.89 -9.51 -0.73
CA TYR A 304 -13.60 -8.82 0.54
C TYR A 304 -14.17 -7.39 0.55
N GLY A 305 -14.74 -6.98 1.69
CA GLY A 305 -15.49 -5.73 1.82
C GLY A 305 -16.54 -5.53 0.72
N ASN A 306 -17.30 -6.59 0.37
CA ASN A 306 -18.26 -6.62 -0.74
C ASN A 306 -17.64 -6.30 -2.12
N GLY A 307 -16.34 -6.57 -2.28
CA GLY A 307 -15.56 -6.25 -3.47
C GLY A 307 -14.89 -4.88 -3.45
N TYR A 308 -15.11 -4.09 -2.40
CA TYR A 308 -14.63 -2.71 -2.26
C TYR A 308 -13.82 -2.47 -0.98
N LEU A 309 -13.28 -3.52 -0.34
CA LEU A 309 -12.51 -3.44 0.93
C LEU A 309 -11.54 -2.25 0.98
N LEU A 310 -10.73 -2.04 -0.05
CA LEU A 310 -9.69 -1.02 -0.06
C LEU A 310 -10.08 0.24 -0.83
N MET A 311 -11.32 0.34 -1.30
CA MET A 311 -11.75 1.53 -2.03
C MET A 311 -11.86 2.75 -1.09
N PRO A 312 -11.42 3.93 -1.56
CA PRO A 312 -11.80 5.18 -0.94
C PRO A 312 -13.29 5.44 -1.15
N ASP A 313 -13.85 6.43 -0.44
CA ASP A 313 -15.16 6.94 -0.77
C ASP A 313 -15.12 7.56 -2.18
N PRO A 314 -15.93 7.10 -3.15
CA PRO A 314 -15.88 7.62 -4.51
C PRO A 314 -16.66 8.92 -4.69
N ARG A 315 -17.52 9.31 -3.74
CA ARG A 315 -18.38 10.50 -3.84
C ARG A 315 -17.60 11.82 -3.93
N PRO A 316 -16.46 12.04 -3.25
CA PRO A 316 -15.64 13.22 -3.47
C PRO A 316 -14.74 13.14 -4.72
N ILE A 317 -14.74 12.01 -5.44
CA ILE A 317 -13.91 11.86 -6.64
C ILE A 317 -14.64 12.45 -7.84
N HIS A 318 -13.91 13.22 -8.63
CA HIS A 318 -14.40 13.80 -9.88
C HIS A 318 -13.81 13.06 -11.07
N TRP A 319 -14.40 13.24 -12.24
CA TRP A 319 -13.85 12.79 -13.51
C TRP A 319 -13.29 13.98 -14.28
N GLY A 320 -12.14 13.78 -14.90
CA GLY A 320 -11.47 14.78 -15.71
C GLY A 320 -10.82 15.87 -14.87
N GLY A 321 -9.95 16.63 -15.53
CA GLY A 321 -9.26 17.75 -14.94
C GLY A 321 -7.83 17.83 -15.43
N THR A 322 -7.29 19.04 -15.37
CA THR A 322 -5.87 19.29 -15.58
C THR A 322 -5.37 20.04 -14.35
N ILE A 323 -4.30 19.53 -13.76
CA ILE A 323 -3.62 20.17 -12.64
C ILE A 323 -2.74 21.26 -13.22
N MET A 324 -3.06 22.51 -12.90
CA MET A 324 -2.24 23.66 -13.28
C MET A 324 -1.50 24.19 -12.07
N TRP A 325 -0.23 24.55 -12.23
CA TRP A 325 0.57 25.25 -11.23
C TRP A 325 1.27 26.45 -11.85
N GLY A 326 1.58 27.44 -11.03
CA GLY A 326 2.29 28.64 -11.47
C GLY A 326 2.54 29.61 -10.33
N GLY A 327 3.45 30.56 -10.56
CA GLY A 327 3.73 31.65 -9.60
C GLY A 327 4.76 31.32 -8.52
N GLY A 328 5.46 30.18 -8.61
CA GLY A 328 6.54 29.81 -7.69
C GLY A 328 7.90 29.61 -8.39
N PRO A 329 8.99 29.35 -7.62
CA PRO A 329 10.34 29.17 -8.15
C PRO A 329 10.47 28.00 -9.16
N GLY A 330 9.54 27.04 -9.12
CA GLY A 330 9.46 25.90 -10.03
C GLY A 330 8.77 26.18 -11.37
N GLY A 331 8.44 27.44 -11.66
CA GLY A 331 7.78 27.84 -12.90
C GLY A 331 6.28 27.58 -12.91
N SER A 332 5.70 27.59 -14.11
CA SER A 332 4.32 27.22 -14.38
C SER A 332 4.26 25.99 -15.27
N GLY A 333 3.16 25.25 -15.15
CA GLY A 333 2.91 24.11 -16.02
C GLY A 333 1.55 23.51 -15.78
N ALA A 334 1.29 22.46 -16.53
CA ALA A 334 0.07 21.68 -16.44
C ALA A 334 0.39 20.18 -16.55
N MET A 335 -0.46 19.35 -15.98
CA MET A 335 -0.36 17.89 -16.02
C MET A 335 -1.77 17.30 -15.95
N ASP A 336 -2.05 16.28 -16.77
CA ASP A 336 -3.31 15.55 -16.66
C ASP A 336 -3.32 14.68 -15.39
N GLU A 337 -4.46 14.08 -15.07
CA GLU A 337 -4.66 13.32 -13.83
C GLU A 337 -3.90 11.99 -13.80
N TYR A 338 -3.29 11.60 -14.92
CA TYR A 338 -2.47 10.41 -15.08
C TYR A 338 -0.99 10.75 -15.29
N GLY A 339 -0.58 11.98 -15.04
CA GLY A 339 0.81 12.38 -15.02
C GLY A 339 1.42 12.76 -16.38
N ARG A 340 0.58 12.99 -17.41
CA ARG A 340 1.05 13.38 -18.74
C ARG A 340 1.14 14.89 -18.84
N LEU A 341 2.15 15.39 -19.56
CA LEU A 341 2.36 16.81 -19.80
C LEU A 341 1.67 17.27 -21.09
N PRO A 342 1.29 18.56 -21.21
CA PRO A 342 0.83 19.13 -22.48
C PRO A 342 1.86 18.87 -23.59
N GLY A 343 1.44 18.13 -24.62
CA GLY A 343 2.30 17.68 -25.72
C GLY A 343 2.51 16.16 -25.78
N ASP A 344 2.15 15.42 -24.73
CA ASP A 344 2.01 13.96 -24.80
C ASP A 344 0.84 13.60 -25.73
N PRO A 345 0.99 12.63 -26.65
CA PRO A 345 -0.08 12.26 -27.58
C PRO A 345 -1.34 11.71 -26.89
N ASP A 346 -1.20 11.16 -25.68
CA ASP A 346 -2.29 10.62 -24.89
C ASP A 346 -2.79 11.59 -23.80
N PHE A 347 -2.36 12.86 -23.82
CA PHE A 347 -2.81 13.88 -22.86
C PHE A 347 -4.35 13.96 -22.82
N GLU A 348 -4.93 13.81 -21.63
CA GLU A 348 -6.39 13.79 -21.39
C GLU A 348 -7.17 12.71 -22.16
N SER A 349 -6.52 11.64 -22.67
CA SER A 349 -7.21 10.64 -23.51
C SER A 349 -8.40 9.98 -22.80
N GLU A 350 -8.30 9.74 -21.50
CA GLU A 350 -9.32 9.11 -20.66
C GLU A 350 -10.52 10.04 -20.44
N THR A 351 -10.25 11.34 -20.29
CA THR A 351 -11.27 12.38 -20.31
C THR A 351 -11.98 12.36 -21.66
N ASN A 352 -11.23 12.44 -22.77
CA ASN A 352 -11.81 12.51 -24.11
C ASN A 352 -12.62 11.26 -24.51
N LYS A 353 -12.23 10.07 -24.04
CA LYS A 353 -12.98 8.82 -24.27
C LYS A 353 -14.30 8.75 -23.51
N GLY A 354 -14.49 9.57 -22.46
CA GLY A 354 -15.76 9.69 -21.71
C GLY A 354 -16.24 8.43 -20.97
N THR A 355 -15.41 7.38 -20.88
CA THR A 355 -15.80 6.13 -20.19
C THR A 355 -15.96 6.36 -18.69
N GLU A 356 -15.00 7.05 -18.07
CA GLU A 356 -15.02 7.36 -16.64
C GLU A 356 -16.15 8.32 -16.26
N HIS A 357 -16.53 9.25 -17.15
CA HIS A 357 -17.70 10.11 -16.96
C HIS A 357 -19.00 9.32 -16.78
N GLN A 358 -19.08 8.11 -17.35
CA GLN A 358 -20.24 7.23 -17.20
C GLN A 358 -20.12 6.32 -15.98
N THR A 359 -18.96 5.71 -15.76
CA THR A 359 -18.78 4.66 -14.74
C THR A 359 -18.64 5.22 -13.33
N LEU A 360 -17.99 6.37 -13.16
CA LEU A 360 -17.78 6.95 -11.84
C LEU A 360 -19.11 7.30 -11.14
N PRO A 361 -20.08 7.99 -11.78
CA PRO A 361 -21.39 8.23 -11.17
C PRO A 361 -22.11 6.94 -10.78
N TRP A 362 -22.01 5.87 -11.60
CA TRP A 362 -22.62 4.58 -11.25
C TRP A 362 -22.01 3.99 -9.99
N PHE A 363 -20.68 4.05 -9.88
CA PHE A 363 -19.99 3.56 -8.70
C PHE A 363 -20.30 4.41 -7.47
N GLN A 364 -20.38 5.74 -7.59
CA GLN A 364 -20.83 6.62 -6.52
C GLN A 364 -22.21 6.24 -5.98
N GLY A 365 -23.16 5.95 -6.88
CA GLY A 365 -24.50 5.51 -6.49
C GLY A 365 -24.52 4.10 -5.88
N GLU A 366 -23.77 3.15 -6.44
CA GLU A 366 -23.62 1.80 -5.88
C GLU A 366 -23.00 1.82 -4.48
N PHE A 367 -21.97 2.63 -4.28
CA PHE A 367 -21.28 2.79 -3.01
C PHE A 367 -22.18 3.47 -1.97
N ALA A 368 -22.88 4.55 -2.35
CA ALA A 368 -23.84 5.21 -1.47
C ALA A 368 -24.99 4.27 -1.06
N ASN A 369 -25.48 3.43 -1.98
CA ASN A 369 -26.51 2.43 -1.66
C ASN A 369 -26.00 1.36 -0.69
N MET A 370 -24.73 0.96 -0.81
CA MET A 370 -24.12 -0.05 0.05
C MET A 370 -23.81 0.47 1.46
N ILE A 371 -23.30 1.68 1.56
CA ILE A 371 -22.76 2.26 2.79
C ILE A 371 -23.79 3.15 3.51
N GLY A 372 -24.76 3.68 2.77
CA GLY A 372 -25.73 4.65 3.27
C GLY A 372 -25.21 6.10 3.19
N PRO A 373 -25.85 7.03 3.92
CA PRO A 373 -25.59 8.46 3.79
C PRO A 373 -24.27 8.89 4.44
N TYR A 374 -23.67 8.09 5.33
CA TYR A 374 -22.40 8.42 5.98
C TYR A 374 -21.20 8.18 5.04
N ARG A 375 -20.22 9.08 5.10
CA ARG A 375 -18.99 9.03 4.30
C ARG A 375 -17.98 8.06 4.90
N ARG A 376 -17.33 7.24 4.07
CA ARG A 376 -16.27 6.30 4.48
C ARG A 376 -14.91 6.73 3.97
N GLY A 377 -14.55 7.95 4.32
CA GLY A 377 -13.41 8.67 3.76
C GLY A 377 -13.85 10.10 3.45
N ARG A 378 -13.14 11.07 4.02
CA ARG A 378 -13.43 12.50 3.85
C ARG A 378 -12.16 13.20 3.42
N SER A 379 -12.29 14.05 2.42
CA SER A 379 -11.22 14.88 1.87
C SER A 379 -11.55 16.35 2.09
N MET A 380 -10.64 17.24 1.70
CA MET A 380 -10.89 18.67 1.70
C MET A 380 -11.30 19.13 0.30
N GLN A 381 -12.56 19.55 0.15
CA GLN A 381 -13.09 20.14 -1.07
C GLN A 381 -13.33 21.64 -0.89
N ALA A 382 -12.91 22.45 -1.86
CA ALA A 382 -13.10 23.90 -1.83
C ALA A 382 -12.67 24.56 -0.48
N LEU A 383 -11.54 24.11 0.07
CA LEU A 383 -10.97 24.55 1.36
C LEU A 383 -11.80 24.20 2.61
N GLN A 384 -12.78 23.31 2.48
CA GLN A 384 -13.58 22.80 3.60
C GLN A 384 -13.53 21.27 3.62
N MET A 385 -13.55 20.69 4.82
CA MET A 385 -13.68 19.23 4.94
C MET A 385 -15.07 18.82 4.43
N ASP A 386 -15.13 17.75 3.64
CA ASP A 386 -16.39 17.12 3.26
C ASP A 386 -17.26 16.83 4.48
N ASN A 387 -18.58 16.97 4.35
CA ASN A 387 -19.50 16.60 5.43
C ASN A 387 -19.36 15.12 5.81
N GLU A 388 -19.56 14.79 7.08
CA GLU A 388 -19.53 13.39 7.54
C GLU A 388 -20.69 12.57 6.95
N ARG A 389 -21.80 13.22 6.68
CA ARG A 389 -23.03 12.62 6.17
C ARG A 389 -23.55 13.46 5.02
N ASP A 390 -24.00 12.79 3.96
CA ASP A 390 -24.79 13.42 2.91
C ASP A 390 -26.10 13.97 3.51
N SER A 391 -26.58 15.11 3.01
CA SER A 391 -27.97 15.51 3.24
C SER A 391 -28.90 14.46 2.62
N ASP A 392 -30.14 14.38 3.09
CA ASP A 392 -31.08 13.39 2.56
C ASP A 392 -31.29 13.58 1.04
N GLU A 393 -31.35 14.82 0.58
CA GLU A 393 -31.40 15.18 -0.83
C GLU A 393 -30.17 14.70 -1.60
N PHE A 394 -28.97 14.95 -1.07
CA PHE A 394 -27.72 14.56 -1.73
C PHE A 394 -27.52 13.04 -1.74
N HIS A 395 -27.95 12.36 -0.68
CA HIS A 395 -27.98 10.91 -0.62
C HIS A 395 -28.94 10.34 -1.67
N GLN A 396 -30.17 10.89 -1.80
CA GLN A 396 -31.11 10.49 -2.85
C GLN A 396 -30.57 10.77 -4.26
N TYR A 397 -29.86 11.88 -4.46
CA TYR A 397 -29.14 12.15 -5.70
C TYR A 397 -28.15 11.02 -6.03
N HIS A 398 -27.28 10.63 -5.10
CA HIS A 398 -26.34 9.52 -5.30
C HIS A 398 -27.06 8.19 -5.60
N LEU A 399 -28.09 7.82 -4.84
CA LEU A 399 -28.91 6.63 -5.13
C LEU A 399 -29.52 6.67 -6.53
N GLY A 400 -29.87 7.87 -7.02
CA GLY A 400 -30.32 8.10 -8.39
C GLY A 400 -29.30 7.74 -9.47
N LEU A 401 -28.00 7.87 -9.19
CA LEU A 401 -26.92 7.58 -10.15
C LEU A 401 -26.79 6.08 -10.45
N GLN A 402 -27.13 5.21 -9.50
CA GLN A 402 -27.06 3.74 -9.64
C GLN A 402 -28.05 3.22 -10.71
N LYS A 403 -29.12 3.98 -11.01
CA LYS A 403 -30.28 3.51 -11.80
C LYS A 403 -29.99 3.19 -13.28
N LYS A 404 -28.80 3.50 -13.82
CA LYS A 404 -28.48 3.23 -15.25
C LYS A 404 -28.02 1.80 -15.55
N ARG A 405 -27.50 1.04 -14.58
CA ARG A 405 -27.04 -0.34 -14.81
C ARG A 405 -28.19 -1.36 -14.91
N TYR A 406 -29.26 -1.17 -14.13
CA TYR A 406 -30.45 -2.05 -14.17
C TYR A 406 -31.27 -1.88 -15.46
N LYS A 407 -31.43 -0.64 -15.97
CA LYS A 407 -32.17 -0.39 -17.23
C LYS A 407 -31.47 -0.95 -18.47
N ASN A 408 -30.13 -0.98 -18.50
CA ASN A 408 -29.39 -1.50 -19.66
C ASN A 408 -29.22 -3.03 -19.62
N ARG A 409 -29.25 -3.68 -18.45
CA ARG A 409 -29.33 -5.15 -18.35
C ARG A 409 -30.71 -5.68 -18.75
N ASN A 410 -31.79 -5.03 -18.31
CA ASN A 410 -33.16 -5.46 -18.63
C ASN A 410 -33.63 -5.10 -20.05
N ARG A 411 -32.84 -4.37 -20.84
CA ARG A 411 -33.10 -4.10 -22.27
C ARG A 411 -32.38 -5.04 -23.22
N LYS A 412 -31.53 -5.94 -22.70
CA LYS A 412 -30.79 -6.95 -23.47
C LYS A 412 -31.25 -8.40 -23.17
N ASN A 413 -32.36 -8.56 -22.45
CA ASN A 413 -33.05 -9.83 -22.27
C ASN A 413 -34.40 -9.79 -23.00
#